data_AF-A0A6I3FQ07-F1
#
_entry.id   AF-A0A6I3FQ07-F1
#
_cell.length_a   1.000
_cell.length_b   1.000
_cell.length_c   1.000
_cell.angle_alpha   90.00
_cell.angle_beta   90.00
_cell.angle_gamma   90.00
#
_symmetry.space_group_name_H-M   'P 1'
#
loop_
_entity.id
_entity.type
_entity.pdbx_description
1 polymer ?
#
loop_
_entity_poly.entity_id
_entity_poly.type
_entity_poly.pdbx_seq_one_letter_code
_entity_poly.pdbx_strand_id
1 'polypeptide(L)'
;MTQLTTINSDNVTSQPLLEWSPGVVQRSASPVSRLIREWQLISDRNRELEIVNSWSLPGGKVNHLDEVLVRAGFNTARDDSQGDQYLWLLVKQATSDELAARIVLQRILPPLLAIARRRGRIVEGGIDTAIADVLPSAWGVIRKYPWHRRPIKVAANLVRDSEYFAFVHGNRSKRYKVIPMDPFILSEFLVAPEEQFEEEVSLDKLIAVALDQGIDPKHIEILRAVAAGDNAATIAARYGVAERTARAWRAKAVSELRVRTRCAV
;
A
#
# COMPACT_ATOMS: atom_id res chain seq x y z
N MET A 1 -30.53 12.81 1.02
CA MET A 1 -31.76 13.56 0.69
C MET A 1 -31.43 15.02 0.84
N THR A 2 -31.47 15.75 -0.27
CA THR A 2 -31.04 17.13 -0.46
C THR A 2 -31.97 18.10 0.27
N GLN A 3 -31.41 19.10 0.94
CA GLN A 3 -32.12 20.34 1.29
C GLN A 3 -31.25 21.48 0.77
N LEU A 4 -31.76 22.15 -0.26
CA LEU A 4 -31.28 23.46 -0.74
C LEU A 4 -31.88 24.49 0.21
N THR A 5 -31.06 25.12 1.05
CA THR A 5 -31.52 26.19 1.93
C THR A 5 -31.31 27.55 1.26
N THR A 6 -32.43 28.27 1.18
CA THR A 6 -32.62 29.59 0.59
C THR A 6 -31.65 30.65 1.14
N ILE A 7 -31.23 31.52 0.23
CA ILE A 7 -30.34 32.66 0.43
C ILE A 7 -30.97 33.63 1.44
N ASN A 8 -30.24 33.94 2.51
CA ASN A 8 -30.49 35.13 3.32
C ASN A 8 -29.18 35.90 3.43
N SER A 9 -29.19 37.09 2.85
CA SER A 9 -28.12 38.07 2.83
C SER A 9 -27.86 38.62 4.25
N ASP A 10 -26.60 39.01 4.48
CA ASP A 10 -26.05 39.65 5.69
C ASP A 10 -25.51 38.71 6.79
N ASN A 11 -24.53 37.90 6.40
CA ASN A 11 -23.34 37.59 7.20
C ASN A 11 -22.37 36.79 6.33
N VAL A 12 -21.25 37.39 5.89
CA VAL A 12 -20.18 36.65 5.20
C VAL A 12 -19.41 35.83 6.24
N THR A 13 -20.06 34.80 6.75
CA THR A 13 -19.38 33.70 7.43
C THR A 13 -19.09 32.70 6.32
N SER A 14 -17.82 32.56 5.94
CA SER A 14 -17.35 31.55 4.99
C SER A 14 -17.79 30.16 5.49
N GLN A 15 -18.95 29.70 5.03
CA GLN A 15 -19.42 28.36 5.32
C GLN A 15 -18.50 27.40 4.57
N PRO A 16 -17.93 26.38 5.23
CA PRO A 16 -17.15 25.38 4.52
C PRO A 16 -18.05 24.69 3.49
N LEU A 17 -17.63 24.69 2.22
CA LEU A 17 -18.37 24.06 1.11
C LEU A 17 -18.51 22.53 1.30
N LEU A 18 -17.75 21.93 2.22
CA LEU A 18 -17.77 20.51 2.56
C LEU A 18 -17.95 20.27 4.07
N GLU A 19 -19.07 19.63 4.45
CA GLU A 19 -19.31 19.17 5.82
C GLU A 19 -18.61 17.82 6.08
N TRP A 20 -17.67 17.81 7.04
CA TRP A 20 -17.00 16.60 7.50
C TRP A 20 -17.86 15.87 8.54
N SER A 21 -17.93 14.52 8.47
CA SER A 21 -18.73 13.76 9.42
C SER A 21 -18.30 14.00 10.89
N PRO A 22 -19.25 14.28 11.81
CA PRO A 22 -18.96 14.84 13.14
C PRO A 22 -18.12 13.92 14.05
N GLY A 23 -18.17 12.60 13.84
CA GLY A 23 -17.44 11.61 14.66
C GLY A 23 -15.91 11.62 14.51
N VAL A 24 -15.34 12.48 13.65
CA VAL A 24 -13.88 12.62 13.45
C VAL A 24 -13.31 13.80 14.24
N VAL A 25 -14.12 14.83 14.48
CA VAL A 25 -13.68 16.18 14.90
C VAL A 25 -13.65 16.35 16.43
N GLN A 26 -14.15 15.37 17.19
CA GLN A 26 -14.45 15.54 18.62
C GLN A 26 -13.24 15.67 19.55
N ARG A 27 -12.01 15.40 19.08
CA ARG A 27 -10.79 15.60 19.88
C ARG A 27 -9.94 16.73 19.32
N SER A 28 -9.84 17.83 20.05
CA SER A 28 -9.11 19.05 19.66
C SER A 28 -7.61 18.82 19.38
N ALA A 29 -7.00 17.78 19.97
CA ALA A 29 -5.59 17.43 19.78
C ALA A 29 -5.33 16.33 18.73
N SER A 30 -6.36 15.78 18.08
CA SER A 30 -6.17 14.73 17.06
C SER A 30 -5.43 15.28 15.82
N PRO A 31 -4.52 14.51 15.19
CA PRO A 31 -3.90 14.87 13.91
C PRO A 31 -4.93 15.26 12.84
N VAL A 32 -6.09 14.62 12.86
CA VAL A 32 -7.16 14.89 11.89
C VAL A 32 -7.82 16.25 12.13
N SER A 33 -8.07 16.60 13.39
CA SER A 33 -8.62 17.91 13.75
C SER A 33 -7.66 19.04 13.37
N ARG A 34 -6.34 18.81 13.47
CA ARG A 34 -5.32 19.76 12.98
C ARG A 34 -5.37 19.90 11.46
N LEU A 35 -5.47 18.80 10.72
CA LEU A 35 -5.60 18.83 9.26
C LEU A 35 -6.89 19.55 8.81
N ILE A 36 -8.00 19.37 9.51
CA ILE A 36 -9.26 20.06 9.17
C ILE A 36 -9.13 21.56 9.42
N ARG A 37 -8.59 21.98 10.58
CA ARG A 37 -8.37 23.40 10.89
C ARG A 37 -7.40 24.06 9.91
N GLU A 38 -6.29 23.38 9.63
CA GLU A 38 -5.33 23.85 8.64
C GLU A 38 -5.98 24.00 7.27
N TRP A 39 -6.81 23.04 6.85
CA TRP A 39 -7.53 23.12 5.59
C TRP A 39 -8.42 24.36 5.50
N GLN A 40 -9.21 24.62 6.55
CA GLN A 40 -10.04 25.83 6.64
C GLN A 40 -9.24 27.13 6.56
N LEU A 41 -7.97 27.11 7.03
CA LEU A 41 -7.10 28.28 6.94
C LEU A 41 -6.52 28.49 5.55
N ILE A 42 -6.32 27.43 4.75
CA ILE A 42 -5.67 27.51 3.43
C ILE A 42 -6.67 27.52 2.27
N SER A 43 -7.92 27.11 2.47
CA SER A 43 -8.89 26.90 1.40
C SER A 43 -9.30 28.15 0.65
N ASP A 44 -9.25 29.31 1.33
CA ASP A 44 -9.65 30.63 0.83
C ASP A 44 -8.49 31.60 0.61
N ARG A 45 -7.24 31.16 0.81
CA ARG A 45 -6.10 32.08 0.70
C ARG A 45 -5.75 32.35 -0.75
N ASN A 46 -5.69 33.63 -1.10
CA ASN A 46 -5.36 34.09 -2.47
C ASN A 46 -4.04 33.50 -3.00
N ARG A 47 -3.00 33.42 -2.17
CA ARG A 47 -1.69 32.87 -2.59
C ARG A 47 -1.81 31.40 -3.02
N GLU A 48 -2.50 30.59 -2.23
CA GLU A 48 -2.73 29.18 -2.50
C GLU A 48 -3.61 29.03 -3.75
N LEU A 49 -4.64 29.85 -3.92
CA LEU A 49 -5.49 29.88 -5.11
C LEU A 49 -4.72 30.28 -6.37
N GLU A 50 -3.82 31.25 -6.31
CA GLU A 50 -2.95 31.64 -7.42
C GLU A 50 -2.04 30.49 -7.85
N ILE A 51 -1.45 29.77 -6.88
CA ILE A 51 -0.64 28.58 -7.14
C ILE A 51 -1.48 27.50 -7.84
N VAL A 52 -2.65 27.16 -7.29
CA VAL A 52 -3.52 26.14 -7.91
C VAL A 52 -3.95 26.54 -9.31
N ASN A 53 -4.33 27.81 -9.51
CA ASN A 53 -4.72 28.32 -10.82
C ASN A 53 -3.57 28.33 -11.83
N SER A 54 -2.31 28.44 -11.38
CA SER A 54 -1.12 28.36 -12.24
C SER A 54 -0.89 26.96 -12.82
N TRP A 55 -1.36 25.90 -12.13
CA TRP A 55 -1.19 24.52 -12.60
C TRP A 55 -2.01 24.21 -13.87
N SER A 56 -2.91 25.10 -14.28
CA SER A 56 -3.71 24.96 -15.51
C SER A 56 -4.51 23.65 -15.57
N LEU A 57 -5.10 23.27 -14.43
CA LEU A 57 -5.98 22.10 -14.34
C LEU A 57 -7.31 22.32 -15.09
N PRO A 58 -8.01 21.25 -15.52
CA PRO A 58 -9.29 21.37 -16.21
C PRO A 58 -10.38 22.12 -15.40
N GLY A 59 -11.38 22.66 -16.09
CA GLY A 59 -12.57 23.25 -15.44
C GLY A 59 -12.48 24.74 -15.09
N GLY A 60 -11.49 25.47 -15.62
CA GLY A 60 -11.35 26.92 -15.42
C GLY A 60 -10.77 27.30 -14.06
N LYS A 61 -10.69 28.61 -13.78
CA LYS A 61 -10.13 29.11 -12.52
C LYS A 61 -10.96 28.65 -11.32
N VAL A 62 -10.30 28.36 -10.22
CA VAL A 62 -10.90 28.04 -8.91
C VAL A 62 -10.82 29.25 -8.00
N ASN A 63 -11.88 29.47 -7.22
CA ASN A 63 -11.94 30.53 -6.21
C ASN A 63 -11.92 29.97 -4.78
N HIS A 64 -12.03 28.66 -4.62
CA HIS A 64 -11.92 27.94 -3.35
C HIS A 64 -11.29 26.56 -3.55
N LEU A 65 -10.42 26.09 -2.65
CA LEU A 65 -9.75 24.79 -2.79
C LEU A 65 -10.73 23.58 -2.76
N ASP A 66 -11.86 23.69 -2.06
CA ASP A 66 -12.93 22.68 -2.12
C ASP A 66 -13.45 22.41 -3.54
N GLU A 67 -13.43 23.39 -4.44
CA GLU A 67 -13.78 23.15 -5.86
C GLU A 67 -12.82 22.13 -6.49
N VAL A 68 -11.55 22.18 -6.12
CA VAL A 68 -10.52 21.23 -6.58
C VAL A 68 -10.82 19.83 -6.04
N LEU A 69 -11.29 19.72 -4.81
CA LEU A 69 -11.72 18.44 -4.22
C LEU A 69 -12.93 17.86 -4.95
N VAL A 70 -13.95 18.68 -5.21
CA VAL A 70 -15.15 18.26 -5.95
C VAL A 70 -14.76 17.80 -7.36
N ARG A 71 -13.94 18.58 -8.09
CA ARG A 71 -13.42 18.21 -9.41
C ARG A 71 -12.58 16.93 -9.38
N ALA A 72 -11.92 16.61 -8.26
CA ALA A 72 -11.17 15.38 -8.02
C ALA A 72 -12.03 14.19 -7.52
N GLY A 73 -13.36 14.29 -7.66
CA GLY A 73 -14.31 13.25 -7.30
C GLY A 73 -14.50 13.08 -5.80
N PHE A 74 -14.39 14.16 -5.02
CA PHE A 74 -14.75 14.13 -3.60
C PHE A 74 -16.28 14.03 -3.47
N ASN A 75 -16.74 13.06 -2.66
CA ASN A 75 -18.16 12.80 -2.43
C ASN A 75 -18.98 12.44 -3.70
N THR A 76 -18.32 12.00 -4.78
CA THR A 76 -18.97 11.51 -6.01
C THR A 76 -19.09 9.98 -6.03
N ALA A 77 -19.71 9.44 -7.08
CA ALA A 77 -19.86 8.01 -7.28
C ALA A 77 -18.51 7.29 -7.43
N ARG A 78 -18.46 5.99 -7.12
CA ARG A 78 -17.22 5.20 -7.12
C ARG A 78 -16.57 5.06 -8.51
N ASP A 79 -17.34 5.23 -9.56
CA ASP A 79 -17.00 5.08 -10.98
C ASP A 79 -16.84 6.42 -11.71
N ASP A 80 -16.72 7.52 -10.96
CA ASP A 80 -16.43 8.86 -11.50
C ASP A 80 -15.04 8.93 -12.15
N SER A 81 -15.00 8.57 -13.44
CA SER A 81 -13.79 8.57 -14.25
C SER A 81 -13.22 9.98 -14.48
N GLN A 82 -14.07 11.00 -14.57
CA GLN A 82 -13.66 12.40 -14.71
C GLN A 82 -12.94 12.87 -13.44
N GLY A 83 -13.53 12.59 -12.27
CA GLY A 83 -12.93 12.89 -10.98
C GLY A 83 -11.61 12.17 -10.74
N ASP A 84 -11.52 10.89 -11.14
CA ASP A 84 -10.28 10.12 -11.02
C ASP A 84 -9.18 10.63 -11.98
N GLN A 85 -9.54 11.02 -13.21
CA GLN A 85 -8.63 11.65 -14.17
C GLN A 85 -8.10 13.00 -13.65
N TYR A 86 -8.97 13.80 -13.04
CA TYR A 86 -8.57 15.07 -12.40
C TYR A 86 -7.61 14.81 -11.23
N LEU A 87 -7.93 13.81 -10.39
CA LEU A 87 -7.05 13.40 -9.30
C LEU A 87 -5.68 12.91 -9.80
N TRP A 88 -5.64 12.21 -10.94
CA TRP A 88 -4.38 11.80 -11.55
C TRP A 88 -3.47 13.00 -11.89
N LEU A 89 -4.03 14.08 -12.46
CA LEU A 89 -3.30 15.31 -12.73
C LEU A 89 -2.78 15.97 -11.45
N LEU A 90 -3.61 16.00 -10.40
CA LEU A 90 -3.18 16.51 -9.09
C LEU A 90 -2.04 15.69 -8.49
N VAL A 91 -2.09 14.36 -8.60
CA VAL A 91 -1.04 13.48 -8.08
C VAL A 91 0.26 13.64 -8.86
N LYS A 92 0.18 13.87 -10.17
CA LYS A 92 1.35 14.24 -10.97
C LYS A 92 2.01 15.50 -10.41
N GLN A 93 1.23 16.55 -10.14
CA GLN A 93 1.72 17.81 -9.55
C GLN A 93 2.26 17.61 -8.13
N ALA A 94 1.61 16.77 -7.32
CA ALA A 94 1.97 16.45 -5.94
C ALA A 94 3.37 15.81 -5.78
N THR A 95 3.99 15.35 -6.87
CA THR A 95 5.37 14.85 -6.83
C THR A 95 6.33 15.96 -6.38
N SER A 96 6.17 17.16 -6.94
CA SER A 96 7.03 18.34 -6.68
C SER A 96 6.38 19.39 -5.80
N ASP A 97 5.05 19.47 -5.78
CA ASP A 97 4.31 20.54 -5.11
C ASP A 97 3.63 20.05 -3.83
N GLU A 98 3.93 20.73 -2.72
CA GLU A 98 3.40 20.37 -1.39
C GLU A 98 1.91 20.66 -1.25
N LEU A 99 1.41 21.76 -1.83
CA LEU A 99 0.01 22.12 -1.79
C LEU A 99 -0.82 21.08 -2.57
N ALA A 100 -0.33 20.63 -3.73
CA ALA A 100 -0.99 19.56 -4.47
C ALA A 100 -1.06 18.26 -3.66
N ALA A 101 0.04 17.89 -2.99
CA ALA A 101 0.04 16.72 -2.10
C ALA A 101 -0.96 16.85 -0.95
N ARG A 102 -1.08 18.07 -0.38
CA ARG A 102 -2.03 18.38 0.68
C ARG A 102 -3.49 18.27 0.22
N ILE A 103 -3.82 18.76 -0.97
CA ILE A 103 -5.15 18.63 -1.60
C ILE A 103 -5.48 17.15 -1.84
N VAL A 104 -4.54 16.37 -2.38
CA VAL A 104 -4.73 14.92 -2.59
C VAL A 104 -4.97 14.21 -1.25
N LEU A 105 -4.19 14.52 -0.21
CA LEU A 105 -4.37 13.96 1.12
C LEU A 105 -5.77 14.27 1.65
N GLN A 106 -6.23 15.52 1.53
CA GLN A 106 -7.57 15.92 1.94
C GLN A 106 -8.65 15.11 1.20
N ARG A 107 -8.47 14.90 -0.12
CA ARG A 107 -9.39 14.12 -0.94
C ARG A 107 -9.52 12.66 -0.50
N ILE A 108 -8.42 12.04 -0.08
CA ILE A 108 -8.42 10.62 0.35
C ILE A 108 -8.57 10.46 1.86
N LEU A 109 -8.67 11.54 2.63
CA LEU A 109 -8.76 11.48 4.09
C LEU A 109 -9.94 10.64 4.59
N PRO A 110 -11.19 10.79 4.07
CA PRO A 110 -12.31 9.97 4.55
C PRO A 110 -12.08 8.44 4.45
N PRO A 111 -11.66 7.86 3.31
CA PRO A 111 -11.36 6.43 3.25
C PRO A 111 -10.14 6.02 4.10
N LEU A 112 -9.13 6.89 4.30
CA LEU A 112 -8.03 6.60 5.23
C LEU A 112 -8.53 6.47 6.67
N LEU A 113 -9.45 7.33 7.11
CA LEU A 113 -10.05 7.26 8.44
C LEU A 113 -10.90 5.99 8.62
N ALA A 114 -11.61 5.55 7.57
CA ALA A 114 -12.33 4.28 7.60
C ALA A 114 -11.37 3.10 7.81
N ILE A 115 -10.20 3.12 7.17
CA ILE A 115 -9.15 2.12 7.37
C ILE A 115 -8.57 2.18 8.77
N ALA A 116 -8.24 3.37 9.27
CA ALA A 116 -7.71 3.54 10.61
C ALA A 116 -8.68 3.03 11.69
N ARG A 117 -9.99 3.30 11.55
CA ARG A 117 -11.01 2.73 12.45
C ARG A 117 -11.06 1.20 12.40
N ARG A 118 -10.93 0.60 11.21
CA ARG A 118 -10.90 -0.85 11.04
C ARG A 118 -9.65 -1.45 11.67
N ARG A 119 -8.47 -0.86 11.42
CA ARG A 119 -7.17 -1.34 11.88
C ARG A 119 -6.93 -1.08 13.37
N GLY A 120 -7.46 0.01 13.90
CA GLY A 120 -7.38 0.36 15.32
C GLY A 120 -8.11 -0.61 16.25
N ARG A 121 -8.87 -1.58 15.73
CA ARG A 121 -9.39 -2.72 16.53
C ARG A 121 -8.33 -3.79 16.82
N ILE A 122 -7.21 -3.77 16.09
CA ILE A 122 -6.18 -4.81 16.09
C ILE A 122 -4.80 -4.22 16.43
N VAL A 123 -4.54 -2.97 16.07
CA VAL A 123 -3.26 -2.27 16.35
C VAL A 123 -3.21 -1.84 17.83
N GLU A 124 -2.06 -2.07 18.47
CA GLU A 124 -1.79 -1.59 19.83
C GLU A 124 -1.85 -0.05 19.89
N GLY A 125 -2.52 0.49 20.91
CA GLY A 125 -2.83 1.93 21.01
C GLY A 125 -4.04 2.38 20.21
N GLY A 126 -4.73 1.46 19.52
CA GLY A 126 -6.08 1.67 19.03
C GLY A 126 -6.19 2.54 17.78
N ILE A 127 -7.30 3.27 17.66
CA ILE A 127 -7.63 4.08 16.47
C ILE A 127 -6.67 5.27 16.32
N ASP A 128 -6.26 5.92 17.42
CA ASP A 128 -5.39 7.10 17.36
C ASP A 128 -4.00 6.74 16.82
N THR A 129 -3.42 5.62 17.27
CA THR A 129 -2.17 5.09 16.70
C THR A 129 -2.34 4.73 15.22
N ALA A 130 -3.43 4.05 14.85
CA ALA A 130 -3.68 3.71 13.46
C ALA A 130 -3.82 4.97 12.56
N ILE A 131 -4.38 6.06 13.07
CA ILE A 131 -4.42 7.35 12.36
C ILE A 131 -2.99 7.91 12.23
N ALA A 132 -2.21 7.90 13.32
CA ALA A 132 -0.84 8.40 13.34
C ALA A 132 0.09 7.64 12.38
N ASP A 133 -0.16 6.35 12.11
CA ASP A 133 0.62 5.55 11.16
C ASP A 133 0.17 5.73 9.70
N VAL A 134 -1.14 5.82 9.46
CA VAL A 134 -1.67 5.84 8.09
C VAL A 134 -1.47 7.20 7.39
N LEU A 135 -1.53 8.31 8.13
CA LEU A 135 -1.41 9.65 7.53
C LEU A 135 0.00 9.94 6.98
N PRO A 136 1.11 9.70 7.72
CA PRO A 136 2.45 9.85 7.17
C PRO A 136 2.72 8.87 6.01
N SER A 137 2.20 7.65 6.12
CA SER A 137 2.29 6.65 5.03
C SER A 137 1.60 7.16 3.77
N ALA A 138 0.40 7.74 3.90
CA ALA A 138 -0.33 8.33 2.79
C ALA A 138 0.42 9.50 2.15
N TRP A 139 1.00 10.39 2.95
CA TRP A 139 1.84 11.46 2.44
C TRP A 139 3.00 10.91 1.59
N GLY A 140 3.75 9.94 2.12
CA GLY A 140 4.85 9.30 1.39
C GLY A 140 4.42 8.64 0.09
N VAL A 141 3.25 7.97 0.10
CA VAL A 141 2.66 7.34 -1.09
C VAL A 141 2.26 8.37 -2.14
N ILE A 142 1.64 9.49 -1.74
CA ILE A 142 1.25 10.57 -2.65
C ILE A 142 2.49 11.15 -3.34
N ARG A 143 3.53 11.49 -2.57
CA ARG A 143 4.76 12.11 -3.08
C ARG A 143 5.55 11.20 -4.03
N LYS A 144 5.42 9.88 -3.89
CA LYS A 144 6.17 8.88 -4.68
C LYS A 144 5.27 8.06 -5.61
N TYR A 145 4.04 8.53 -5.86
CA TYR A 145 3.09 7.76 -6.64
C TYR A 145 3.57 7.59 -8.08
N PRO A 146 3.64 6.36 -8.63
CA PRO A 146 4.11 6.11 -9.99
C PRO A 146 3.02 6.44 -11.02
N TRP A 147 2.67 7.72 -11.15
CA TRP A 147 1.53 8.22 -11.95
C TRP A 147 1.62 7.82 -13.42
N HIS A 148 2.82 7.65 -13.98
CA HIS A 148 3.03 7.20 -15.36
C HIS A 148 2.63 5.73 -15.60
N ARG A 149 2.64 4.88 -14.55
CA ARG A 149 2.32 3.44 -14.63
C ARG A 149 0.90 3.12 -14.15
N ARG A 150 0.28 4.03 -13.40
CA ARG A 150 -1.03 3.82 -12.77
C ARG A 150 -1.93 5.05 -12.99
N PRO A 151 -2.43 5.26 -14.22
CA PRO A 151 -3.23 6.44 -14.54
C PRO A 151 -4.69 6.36 -14.09
N ILE A 152 -5.16 5.18 -13.67
CA ILE A 152 -6.57 4.92 -13.33
C ILE A 152 -6.70 4.37 -11.91
N LYS A 153 -7.90 4.53 -11.34
CA LYS A 153 -8.26 4.14 -9.97
C LYS A 153 -7.30 4.74 -8.95
N VAL A 154 -6.91 5.99 -9.19
CA VAL A 154 -5.84 6.67 -8.45
C VAL A 154 -6.17 6.72 -6.96
N ALA A 155 -7.39 7.14 -6.61
CA ALA A 155 -7.83 7.20 -5.23
C ALA A 155 -7.72 5.85 -4.50
N ALA A 156 -8.25 4.79 -5.12
CA ALA A 156 -8.25 3.45 -4.55
C ALA A 156 -6.81 2.91 -4.39
N ASN A 157 -5.94 3.17 -5.37
CA ASN A 157 -4.54 2.77 -5.34
C ASN A 157 -3.78 3.51 -4.22
N LEU A 158 -3.96 4.84 -4.08
CA LEU A 158 -3.36 5.64 -3.01
C LEU A 158 -3.76 5.11 -1.64
N VAL A 159 -5.06 4.90 -1.43
CA VAL A 159 -5.60 4.39 -0.16
C VAL A 159 -5.05 2.98 0.14
N ARG A 160 -5.03 2.09 -0.85
CA ARG A 160 -4.51 0.72 -0.72
C ARG A 160 -3.02 0.70 -0.37
N ASP A 161 -2.22 1.49 -1.08
CA ASP A 161 -0.78 1.56 -0.87
C ASP A 161 -0.48 2.18 0.50
N SER A 162 -1.24 3.20 0.91
CA SER A 162 -1.13 3.83 2.24
C SER A 162 -1.39 2.82 3.35
N GLU A 163 -2.44 2.01 3.24
CA GLU A 163 -2.72 0.92 4.19
C GLU A 163 -1.60 -0.13 4.19
N TYR A 164 -1.10 -0.51 3.01
CA TYR A 164 -0.04 -1.49 2.89
C TYR A 164 1.22 -1.03 3.63
N PHE A 165 1.68 0.20 3.38
CA PHE A 165 2.89 0.72 4.03
C PHE A 165 2.72 0.93 5.53
N ALA A 166 1.55 1.39 5.97
CA ALA A 166 1.28 1.61 7.40
C ALA A 166 1.23 0.30 8.20
N PHE A 167 0.55 -0.74 7.70
CA PHE A 167 0.18 -1.89 8.55
C PHE A 167 0.68 -3.25 8.06
N VAL A 168 1.13 -3.37 6.81
CA VAL A 168 1.46 -4.67 6.20
C VAL A 168 2.95 -4.77 5.87
N HIS A 169 3.56 -3.70 5.38
CA HIS A 169 4.93 -3.70 4.89
C HIS A 169 5.92 -4.10 5.99
N GLY A 170 5.79 -3.53 7.20
CA GLY A 170 6.67 -3.86 8.33
C GLY A 170 6.58 -5.31 8.81
N ASN A 171 5.44 -5.98 8.62
CA ASN A 171 5.27 -7.40 8.98
C ASN A 171 5.73 -8.35 7.87
N ARG A 172 5.81 -7.88 6.63
CA ARG A 172 6.26 -8.66 5.47
C ARG A 172 7.75 -8.52 5.19
N SER A 173 8.32 -7.34 5.46
CA SER A 173 9.77 -7.16 5.51
C SER A 173 10.27 -7.99 6.68
N LYS A 174 11.11 -9.01 6.41
CA LYS A 174 11.74 -9.82 7.45
C LYS A 174 12.47 -8.87 8.41
N ARG A 175 11.86 -8.56 9.55
CA ARG A 175 12.50 -7.77 10.61
C ARG A 175 13.59 -8.65 11.20
N TYR A 176 14.83 -8.39 10.82
CA TYR A 176 15.96 -8.90 11.59
C TYR A 176 16.11 -7.96 12.79
N LYS A 177 15.86 -8.47 13.99
CA LYS A 177 16.19 -7.76 15.22
C LYS A 177 17.70 -7.86 15.38
N VAL A 178 18.43 -6.79 15.04
CA VAL A 178 19.87 -6.72 15.35
C VAL A 178 19.99 -6.53 16.86
N ILE A 179 20.47 -7.57 17.54
CA ILE A 179 20.82 -7.49 18.95
C ILE A 179 22.33 -7.23 18.98
N PRO A 180 22.82 -6.07 19.45
CA PRO A 180 24.24 -5.89 19.69
C PRO A 180 24.65 -6.89 20.77
N MET A 181 25.50 -7.83 20.37
CA MET A 181 25.96 -8.93 21.20
C MET A 181 27.49 -8.89 21.23
N ASP A 182 28.05 -9.15 22.40
CA ASP A 182 29.48 -9.31 22.55
C ASP A 182 29.98 -10.46 21.65
N PRO A 183 31.08 -10.30 20.89
CA PRO A 183 31.58 -11.34 19.99
C PRO A 183 31.82 -12.69 20.68
N PHE A 184 32.18 -12.69 21.97
CA PHE A 184 32.41 -13.89 22.76
C PHE A 184 31.10 -14.61 23.08
N ILE A 185 30.06 -13.87 23.47
CA ILE A 185 28.71 -14.43 23.69
C ILE A 185 28.09 -14.93 22.39
N LEU A 186 28.32 -14.23 21.27
CA LEU A 186 27.90 -14.70 19.95
C LEU A 186 28.52 -16.05 19.60
N SER A 187 29.79 -16.28 19.98
CA SER A 187 30.48 -17.56 19.76
C SER A 187 29.91 -18.72 20.59
N GLU A 188 29.24 -18.45 21.72
CA GLU A 188 28.54 -19.47 22.51
C GLU A 188 27.18 -19.85 21.89
N PHE A 189 26.51 -18.91 21.22
CA PHE A 189 25.25 -19.15 20.49
C PHE A 189 25.44 -19.74 19.10
N LEU A 190 26.60 -19.50 18.49
CA LEU A 190 27.09 -20.31 17.40
C LEU A 190 27.39 -21.68 18.03
N VAL A 191 26.41 -22.58 18.00
CA VAL A 191 26.71 -24.00 18.04
C VAL A 191 27.78 -24.17 16.96
N ALA A 192 29.05 -24.33 17.37
CA ALA A 192 30.08 -24.84 16.48
C ALA A 192 29.39 -26.02 15.81
N PRO A 193 29.25 -26.04 14.47
CA PRO A 193 28.45 -27.04 13.81
C PRO A 193 28.88 -28.33 14.46
N GLU A 194 27.97 -28.96 15.21
CA GLU A 194 28.28 -30.30 15.68
C GLU A 194 28.71 -30.99 14.38
N GLU A 195 29.82 -31.71 14.41
CA GLU A 195 30.10 -32.68 13.35
C GLU A 195 29.02 -33.78 13.46
N GLN A 196 27.74 -33.40 13.45
CA GLN A 196 26.69 -34.15 12.84
C GLN A 196 27.21 -34.36 11.43
N PHE A 197 27.70 -35.57 11.21
CA PHE A 197 27.60 -36.22 9.92
C PHE A 197 26.12 -36.21 9.53
N GLU A 198 25.58 -35.03 9.15
CA GLU A 198 24.39 -34.96 8.32
C GLU A 198 24.81 -35.68 7.07
N GLU A 199 24.40 -36.94 6.97
CA GLU A 199 24.50 -37.73 5.75
C GLU A 199 24.04 -36.81 4.63
N GLU A 200 24.93 -36.43 3.71
CA GLU A 200 24.62 -35.43 2.68
C GLU A 200 23.41 -35.97 1.88
N VAL A 201 22.21 -35.46 2.21
CA VAL A 201 20.97 -35.98 1.64
C VAL A 201 20.90 -35.41 0.23
N SER A 202 21.50 -36.15 -0.71
CA SER A 202 21.47 -35.82 -2.12
C SER A 202 20.02 -35.71 -2.59
N LEU A 203 19.76 -34.73 -3.47
CA LEU A 203 18.48 -34.58 -4.16
C LEU A 203 18.03 -35.88 -4.82
N ASP A 204 18.97 -36.69 -5.33
CA ASP A 204 18.65 -37.99 -5.93
C ASP A 204 18.07 -38.98 -4.93
N LYS A 205 18.56 -38.99 -3.68
CA LYS A 205 17.97 -39.80 -2.59
C LYS A 205 16.54 -39.35 -2.30
N LEU A 206 16.29 -38.04 -2.25
CA LEU A 206 14.94 -37.48 -2.03
C LEU A 206 13.97 -37.77 -3.19
N ILE A 207 14.46 -37.69 -4.43
CA ILE A 207 13.66 -38.02 -5.61
C ILE A 207 13.34 -39.52 -5.64
N ALA A 208 14.27 -40.40 -5.27
CA ALA A 208 14.03 -41.84 -5.18
C ALA A 208 12.91 -42.17 -4.17
N VAL A 209 12.97 -41.60 -2.97
CA VAL A 209 11.91 -41.75 -1.96
C VAL A 209 10.56 -41.21 -2.47
N ALA A 210 10.58 -40.06 -3.15
CA ALA A 210 9.36 -39.47 -3.68
C ALA A 210 8.76 -40.24 -4.86
N LEU A 211 9.60 -40.91 -5.66
CA LEU A 211 9.19 -41.82 -6.74
C LEU A 211 8.48 -43.04 -6.18
N ASP A 212 9.01 -43.65 -5.12
CA ASP A 212 8.38 -44.79 -4.44
C ASP A 212 7.01 -44.41 -3.84
N GLN A 213 6.84 -43.14 -3.48
CA GLN A 213 5.57 -42.60 -3.02
C GLN A 213 4.69 -42.02 -4.14
N GLY A 214 5.10 -42.15 -5.42
CA GLY A 214 4.30 -41.82 -6.60
C GLY A 214 4.28 -40.35 -7.03
N ILE A 215 5.39 -39.62 -6.89
CA ILE A 215 5.48 -38.20 -7.32
C ILE A 215 5.20 -38.06 -8.82
N ASP A 216 4.52 -36.98 -9.21
CA ASP A 216 4.27 -36.70 -10.62
C ASP A 216 5.61 -36.54 -11.37
N PRO A 217 5.86 -37.31 -12.45
CA PRO A 217 7.08 -37.21 -13.25
C PRO A 217 7.40 -35.79 -13.72
N LYS A 218 6.38 -34.99 -14.00
CA LYS A 218 6.54 -33.59 -14.40
C LYS A 218 7.15 -32.74 -13.27
N HIS A 219 6.84 -33.04 -12.02
CA HIS A 219 7.45 -32.35 -10.89
C HIS A 219 8.92 -32.71 -10.72
N ILE A 220 9.34 -33.92 -11.07
CA ILE A 220 10.75 -34.34 -11.04
C ILE A 220 11.58 -33.52 -12.02
N GLU A 221 11.10 -33.36 -13.26
CA GLU A 221 11.79 -32.55 -14.27
C GLU A 221 11.96 -31.09 -13.83
N ILE A 222 10.92 -30.54 -13.20
CA ILE A 222 10.96 -29.18 -12.65
C ILE A 222 11.92 -29.09 -11.45
N LEU A 223 11.96 -30.08 -10.57
CA LEU A 223 12.89 -30.14 -9.43
C LEU A 223 14.35 -30.20 -9.90
N ARG A 224 14.64 -31.02 -10.92
CA ARG A 224 15.98 -31.10 -11.54
C ARG A 224 16.39 -29.79 -12.20
N ALA A 225 15.48 -29.14 -12.93
CA ALA A 225 15.74 -27.83 -13.53
C ALA A 225 16.04 -26.77 -12.45
N VAL A 226 15.31 -26.77 -11.33
CA VAL A 226 15.56 -25.85 -10.21
C VAL A 226 16.91 -26.14 -9.54
N ALA A 227 17.27 -27.41 -9.35
CA ALA A 227 18.55 -27.78 -8.77
C ALA A 227 19.75 -27.40 -9.65
N ALA A 228 19.58 -27.44 -10.97
CA ALA A 228 20.56 -26.95 -11.95
C ALA A 228 20.67 -25.41 -12.00
N GLY A 229 19.86 -24.68 -11.22
CA GLY A 229 19.90 -23.21 -11.16
C GLY A 229 18.96 -22.50 -12.14
N ASP A 230 18.08 -23.21 -12.84
CA ASP A 230 17.16 -22.58 -13.80
C ASP A 230 16.16 -21.64 -13.11
N ASN A 231 16.06 -20.42 -13.63
CA ASN A 231 15.07 -19.46 -13.19
C ASN A 231 13.70 -19.70 -13.87
N ALA A 232 12.65 -19.01 -13.40
CA ALA A 232 11.30 -19.24 -13.91
C ALA A 232 11.14 -18.85 -15.39
N ALA A 233 11.93 -17.90 -15.88
CA ALA A 233 11.93 -17.51 -17.28
C ALA A 233 12.56 -18.60 -18.17
N THR A 234 13.67 -19.21 -17.73
CA THR A 234 14.32 -20.33 -18.43
C THR A 234 13.39 -21.54 -18.53
N ILE A 235 12.72 -21.89 -17.43
CA ILE A 235 11.73 -22.99 -17.41
C ILE A 235 10.53 -22.65 -18.31
N ALA A 236 10.02 -21.42 -18.23
CA ALA A 236 8.92 -20.98 -19.07
C ALA A 236 9.23 -21.08 -20.57
N ALA A 237 10.42 -20.63 -20.98
CA ALA A 237 10.90 -20.74 -22.35
C ALA A 237 11.06 -22.20 -22.80
N ARG A 238 11.61 -23.07 -21.94
CA ARG A 238 11.80 -24.50 -22.22
C ARG A 238 10.48 -25.25 -22.47
N TYR A 239 9.44 -24.93 -21.70
CA TYR A 239 8.14 -25.61 -21.78
C TYR A 239 7.08 -24.84 -22.58
N GLY A 240 7.43 -23.70 -23.20
CA GLY A 240 6.49 -22.88 -23.99
C GLY A 240 5.32 -22.32 -23.19
N VAL A 241 5.52 -21.99 -21.90
CA VAL A 241 4.48 -21.49 -21.00
C VAL A 241 4.78 -20.08 -20.51
N ALA A 242 3.77 -19.40 -19.95
CA ALA A 242 3.97 -18.11 -19.29
C ALA A 242 4.83 -18.25 -18.01
N GLU A 243 5.64 -17.23 -17.71
CA GLU A 243 6.52 -17.23 -16.52
C GLU A 243 5.75 -17.43 -15.20
N ARG A 244 4.53 -16.90 -15.10
CA ARG A 244 3.64 -17.11 -13.95
C ARG A 244 3.33 -18.59 -13.75
N THR A 245 3.09 -19.33 -14.83
CA THR A 245 2.79 -20.77 -14.81
C THR A 245 4.02 -21.56 -14.37
N ALA A 246 5.21 -21.22 -14.88
CA ALA A 246 6.47 -21.83 -14.45
C ALA A 246 6.74 -21.61 -12.94
N ARG A 247 6.48 -20.40 -12.41
CA ARG A 247 6.58 -20.14 -10.96
C ARG A 247 5.62 -21.01 -10.15
N ALA A 248 4.38 -21.18 -10.61
CA ALA A 248 3.39 -22.03 -9.94
C ALA A 248 3.82 -23.51 -9.95
N TRP A 249 4.35 -24.02 -11.07
CA TRP A 249 4.85 -25.39 -11.17
C TRP A 249 6.03 -25.64 -10.23
N ARG A 250 6.99 -24.71 -10.14
CA ARG A 250 8.11 -24.79 -9.18
C ARG A 250 7.63 -24.90 -7.74
N ALA A 251 6.71 -24.01 -7.35
CA ALA A 251 6.15 -24.01 -6.00
C ALA A 251 5.41 -25.32 -5.69
N LYS A 252 4.63 -25.83 -6.66
CA LYS A 252 3.91 -27.10 -6.52
C LYS A 252 4.86 -28.29 -6.41
N ALA A 253 5.87 -28.38 -7.26
CA ALA A 253 6.86 -29.46 -7.27
C ALA A 253 7.66 -29.53 -5.96
N VAL A 254 8.12 -28.39 -5.43
CA VAL A 254 8.81 -28.31 -4.14
C VAL A 254 7.89 -28.67 -2.98
N SER A 255 6.64 -28.19 -2.99
CA SER A 255 5.65 -28.54 -1.97
C SER A 255 5.35 -30.04 -1.97
N GLU A 256 5.24 -30.64 -3.15
CA GLU A 256 4.92 -32.05 -3.31
C GLU A 256 6.09 -32.95 -2.89
N LEU A 257 7.32 -32.60 -3.29
CA LEU A 257 8.52 -33.29 -2.80
C LEU A 257 8.56 -33.27 -1.27
N ARG A 258 8.32 -32.12 -0.65
CA ARG A 258 8.31 -31.96 0.80
C ARG A 258 7.25 -32.81 1.49
N VAL A 259 6.04 -32.92 0.93
CA VAL A 259 4.97 -33.72 1.51
C VAL A 259 5.35 -35.20 1.50
N ARG A 260 5.99 -35.67 0.43
CA ARG A 260 6.36 -37.08 0.25
C ARG A 260 7.61 -37.47 1.05
N THR A 261 8.64 -36.64 1.07
CA THR A 261 9.89 -36.97 1.78
C THR A 261 9.79 -36.80 3.30
N ARG A 262 8.79 -36.08 3.83
CA ARG A 262 8.52 -35.96 5.26
C ARG A 262 8.12 -37.26 5.97
N CYS A 263 7.79 -38.32 5.22
CA CYS A 263 7.53 -39.65 5.78
C CYS A 263 8.78 -40.54 5.88
N ALA A 264 9.96 -40.06 5.45
CA ALA A 264 11.19 -40.84 5.36
C ALA A 264 12.38 -40.26 6.15
N VAL A 265 12.14 -39.25 6.99
CA VAL A 265 13.12 -38.69 7.96
C VAL A 265 12.60 -38.94 9.35
#